data_AF-A0A3S3UCL9-F1
#
_entry.id   AF-A0A3S3UCL9-F1
#
_cell.length_a   1.000
_cell.length_b   1.000
_cell.length_c   1.000
_cell.angle_alpha   90.00
_cell.angle_beta   90.00
_cell.angle_gamma   90.00
#
_symmetry.space_group_name_H-M   'P 1'
#
loop_
_entity.id
_entity.type
_entity.pdbx_description
1 polymer ?
#
loop_
_entity_poly.entity_id
_entity_poly.type
_entity_poly.pdbx_seq_one_letter_code
_entity_poly.pdbx_strand_id
1 'polypeptide(L)'
;MTVHGHEPLLAESLCLAAEDEEILALAKKAGAEGINLAGVCCTGNEILMRRGIPVAGSFIQQEMVLATGAVEAMVVDVQCVMQSLAQVVKGKHTDIITTNYRAKMPDGVHIQFDEHDAYASAKQILAHAVGNFKKRGEYYIPKDKKFDVVVGFSHETINYMLGGRFRQSYRPLNDNIINGRIRGVGALVGCEHYKYSDDIHFEIAKELIKNNVLVLATGCAAQALGRRGLMRPEAATEYAGDGLREVCETVGMPPVLHVGSCVDNSRLLIALTAMVKEGGLGDDIAELPAVGSAPLWMSEKAVAIGQYFVASGAHVIFQDLPISGAKKFSEYLLKDIKEEFGACWGVQSNPLDIAKAMIAAIDGKREALGINKKKERVLMDMAMRRELEGGGVAGAGCGG
;
A
#
# COMPACT_ATOMS: atom_id res chain seq x y z
N MET A 1 10.27 -16.51 14.16
CA MET A 1 9.77 -17.11 12.91
C MET A 1 9.30 -16.01 11.97
N THR A 2 9.45 -16.18 10.66
CA THR A 2 8.88 -15.24 9.68
C THR A 2 7.75 -15.87 8.87
N VAL A 3 6.76 -15.06 8.51
CA VAL A 3 5.63 -15.46 7.66
C VAL A 3 5.71 -14.68 6.37
N HIS A 4 5.83 -15.37 5.25
CA HIS A 4 6.08 -14.78 3.94
C HIS A 4 5.10 -15.31 2.90
N GLY A 5 4.61 -14.43 2.02
CA GLY A 5 3.66 -14.81 0.98
C GLY A 5 2.51 -13.82 0.89
N HIS A 6 1.28 -14.31 0.70
CA HIS A 6 0.10 -13.55 0.34
C HIS A 6 -1.22 -14.02 0.96
N GLU A 7 -1.36 -15.26 1.42
CA GLU A 7 -2.65 -15.79 1.91
C GLU A 7 -2.82 -15.48 3.40
N PRO A 8 -3.77 -14.61 3.80
CA PRO A 8 -3.87 -14.15 5.18
C PRO A 8 -4.35 -15.23 6.14
N LEU A 9 -5.05 -16.27 5.66
CA LEU A 9 -5.57 -17.34 6.51
C LEU A 9 -4.45 -18.08 7.24
N LEU A 10 -3.35 -18.39 6.55
CA LEU A 10 -2.16 -19.00 7.15
C LEU A 10 -1.58 -18.08 8.22
N ALA A 11 -1.32 -16.82 7.85
CA ALA A 11 -0.67 -15.87 8.75
C ALA A 11 -1.52 -15.59 10.00
N GLU A 12 -2.82 -15.38 9.83
CA GLU A 12 -3.77 -15.17 10.93
C GLU A 12 -3.83 -16.39 11.87
N SER A 13 -3.86 -17.60 11.30
CA SER A 13 -3.87 -18.84 12.08
C SER A 13 -2.57 -19.02 12.88
N LEU A 14 -1.41 -18.67 12.29
CA LEU A 14 -0.13 -18.65 13.01
C LEU A 14 -0.12 -17.61 14.13
N CYS A 15 -0.75 -16.44 13.94
CA CYS A 15 -0.87 -15.43 14.99
C CYS A 15 -1.69 -15.95 16.18
N LEU A 16 -2.86 -16.53 15.91
CA LEU A 16 -3.71 -17.12 16.95
C LEU A 16 -3.02 -18.29 17.67
N ALA A 17 -2.36 -19.17 16.92
CA ALA A 17 -1.67 -20.33 17.50
C ALA A 17 -0.37 -19.94 18.23
N ALA A 18 0.25 -18.80 17.93
CA ALA A 18 1.41 -18.30 18.66
C ALA A 18 1.08 -17.86 20.09
N GLU A 19 -0.18 -17.55 20.39
CA GLU A 19 -0.70 -17.21 21.71
C GLU A 19 -1.21 -18.43 22.49
N ASP A 20 -1.25 -19.62 21.88
CA ASP A 20 -1.69 -20.86 22.50
C ASP A 20 -0.76 -21.31 23.64
N GLU A 21 -1.33 -21.70 24.78
CA GLU A 21 -0.57 -22.06 25.98
C GLU A 21 0.36 -23.26 25.76
N GLU A 22 -0.02 -24.24 24.93
CA GLU A 22 0.81 -25.41 24.64
C GLU A 22 2.02 -25.02 23.77
N ILE A 23 1.81 -24.13 22.80
CA ILE A 23 2.89 -23.60 21.96
C ILE A 23 3.85 -22.73 22.77
N LEU A 24 3.33 -21.86 23.65
CA LEU A 24 4.14 -21.05 24.54
C LEU A 24 4.93 -21.91 25.55
N ALA A 25 4.31 -22.97 26.09
CA ALA A 25 5.00 -23.93 26.95
C ALA A 25 6.11 -24.67 26.19
N LEU A 26 5.87 -25.05 24.94
CA LEU A 26 6.87 -25.67 24.07
C LEU A 26 8.05 -24.72 23.80
N ALA A 27 7.78 -23.44 23.51
CA ALA A 27 8.81 -22.42 23.32
C ALA A 27 9.68 -22.25 24.57
N LYS A 28 9.07 -22.15 25.75
CA LYS A 28 9.79 -22.06 27.04
C LYS A 28 10.64 -23.31 27.30
N LYS A 29 10.12 -24.51 27.03
CA LYS A 29 10.88 -25.77 27.13
C LYS A 29 12.03 -25.85 26.11
N ALA A 30 11.90 -25.18 24.97
CA ALA A 30 12.97 -25.03 23.99
C ALA A 30 14.03 -23.99 24.41
N GLY A 31 13.76 -23.20 25.45
CA GLY A 31 14.66 -22.16 25.96
C GLY A 31 14.41 -20.76 25.38
N ALA A 32 13.28 -20.56 24.67
CA ALA A 32 12.86 -19.26 24.17
C ALA A 32 11.97 -18.52 25.18
N GLU A 33 11.99 -17.19 25.16
CA GLU A 33 11.10 -16.36 25.99
C GLU A 33 9.64 -16.41 25.51
N GLY A 34 9.43 -16.65 24.22
CA GLY A 34 8.12 -16.73 23.58
C GLY A 34 8.22 -16.91 22.07
N ILE A 35 7.12 -16.69 21.36
CA ILE A 35 7.06 -16.71 19.90
C ILE A 35 7.12 -15.29 19.36
N ASN A 36 8.12 -15.00 18.53
CA ASN A 36 8.19 -13.75 17.78
C ASN A 36 7.84 -14.00 16.31
N LEU A 37 6.73 -13.43 15.84
CA LEU A 37 6.32 -13.43 14.44
C LEU A 37 6.75 -12.13 13.77
N ALA A 38 7.25 -12.23 12.54
CA ALA A 38 7.47 -11.07 11.69
C ALA A 38 7.10 -11.37 10.23
N GLY A 39 6.49 -10.39 9.58
CA GLY A 39 5.99 -10.51 8.21
C GLY A 39 7.05 -10.26 7.14
N VAL A 40 6.89 -10.89 5.96
CA VAL A 40 7.63 -10.55 4.74
C VAL A 40 6.67 -10.46 3.55
N CYS A 41 6.76 -9.38 2.75
CA CYS A 41 5.83 -9.09 1.65
C CYS A 41 4.36 -8.98 2.10
N CYS A 42 3.40 -9.35 1.25
CA CYS A 42 1.98 -9.06 1.40
C CYS A 42 1.37 -9.67 2.66
N THR A 43 1.64 -10.93 2.96
CA THR A 43 1.13 -11.57 4.19
C THR A 43 1.63 -10.86 5.44
N GLY A 44 2.84 -10.28 5.38
CA GLY A 44 3.36 -9.39 6.41
C GLY A 44 2.56 -8.09 6.54
N ASN A 45 2.16 -7.49 5.42
CA ASN A 45 1.25 -6.33 5.45
C ASN A 45 -0.11 -6.70 6.05
N GLU A 46 -0.67 -7.88 5.76
CA GLU A 46 -1.98 -8.30 6.26
C GLU A 46 -2.02 -8.36 7.80
N ILE A 47 -0.99 -8.96 8.41
CA ILE A 47 -0.88 -9.07 9.87
C ILE A 47 -0.38 -7.78 10.53
N LEU A 48 0.42 -6.96 9.83
CA LEU A 48 0.77 -5.62 10.28
C LEU A 48 -0.49 -4.74 10.39
N MET A 49 -1.32 -4.73 9.35
CA MET A 49 -2.53 -3.90 9.27
C MET A 49 -3.59 -4.26 10.30
N ARG A 50 -3.67 -5.53 10.73
CA ARG A 50 -4.73 -6.03 11.62
C ARG A 50 -4.29 -6.27 13.05
N ARG A 51 -3.05 -6.71 13.25
CA ARG A 51 -2.53 -7.14 14.56
C ARG A 51 -1.34 -6.31 15.04
N GLY A 52 -0.82 -5.40 14.21
CA GLY A 52 0.38 -4.63 14.54
C GLY A 52 1.67 -5.47 14.55
N ILE A 53 1.65 -6.66 13.95
CA ILE A 53 2.83 -7.53 13.89
C ILE A 53 3.87 -6.91 12.94
N PRO A 54 5.14 -6.78 13.36
CA PRO A 54 6.16 -6.08 12.58
C PRO A 54 6.52 -6.80 11.29
N VAL A 55 6.99 -6.04 10.31
CA VAL A 55 7.52 -6.54 9.04
C VAL A 55 9.04 -6.64 9.13
N ALA A 56 9.60 -7.82 8.89
CA ALA A 56 11.04 -8.06 8.88
C ALA A 56 11.70 -7.63 7.56
N GLY A 57 10.97 -7.66 6.45
CA GLY A 57 11.49 -7.28 5.16
C GLY A 57 10.46 -7.34 4.04
N SER A 58 10.90 -6.97 2.85
CA SER A 58 10.11 -6.95 1.62
C SER A 58 10.68 -7.93 0.60
N PHE A 59 10.19 -7.86 -0.66
CA PHE A 59 10.51 -8.84 -1.69
C PHE A 59 12.00 -9.04 -1.92
N ILE A 60 12.80 -7.98 -2.08
CA ILE A 60 14.25 -8.15 -2.31
C ILE A 60 15.02 -8.47 -1.03
N GLN A 61 14.40 -8.35 0.15
CA GLN A 61 15.04 -8.57 1.44
C GLN A 61 14.78 -9.97 2.01
N GLN A 62 14.00 -10.83 1.34
CA GLN A 62 13.67 -12.16 1.85
C GLN A 62 14.91 -13.01 2.18
N GLU A 63 15.98 -12.95 1.38
CA GLU A 63 17.26 -13.62 1.68
C GLU A 63 18.05 -12.90 2.79
N MET A 64 17.99 -11.56 2.84
CA MET A 64 18.63 -10.76 3.89
C MET A 64 18.04 -11.02 5.28
N VAL A 65 16.73 -11.26 5.34
CA VAL A 65 16.03 -11.68 6.58
C VAL A 65 16.62 -13.00 7.09
N LEU A 66 16.87 -13.97 6.20
CA LEU A 66 17.48 -15.25 6.55
C LEU A 66 18.96 -15.09 6.94
N ALA A 67 19.69 -14.20 6.27
CA ALA A 67 21.11 -13.93 6.53
C ALA A 67 21.38 -13.41 7.95
N THR A 68 20.37 -12.92 8.67
CA THR A 68 20.50 -12.56 10.09
C THR A 68 20.90 -13.72 10.99
N GLY A 69 20.62 -14.97 10.58
CA GLY A 69 20.82 -16.15 11.42
C GLY A 69 19.86 -16.25 12.61
N ALA A 70 18.82 -15.41 12.67
CA ALA A 70 17.89 -15.35 13.81
C ALA A 70 16.48 -15.90 13.50
N VAL A 71 16.33 -16.61 12.39
CA VAL A 71 15.03 -17.12 11.90
C VAL A 71 15.00 -18.64 12.03
N GLU A 72 14.17 -19.19 12.92
CA GLU A 72 14.02 -20.66 13.06
C GLU A 72 13.36 -21.30 11.84
N ALA A 73 12.36 -20.61 11.32
CA ALA A 73 11.63 -21.00 10.13
C ALA A 73 11.12 -19.76 9.40
N MET A 74 11.15 -19.83 8.08
CA MET A 74 10.37 -18.97 7.21
C MET A 74 9.23 -19.80 6.63
N VAL A 75 8.02 -19.50 7.07
CA VAL A 75 6.82 -20.19 6.61
C VAL A 75 6.29 -19.45 5.39
N VAL A 76 6.08 -20.18 4.31
CA VAL A 76 5.70 -19.62 3.01
C VAL A 76 4.41 -20.25 2.48
N ASP A 77 3.54 -19.41 1.92
CA ASP A 77 2.36 -19.85 1.15
C ASP A 77 2.64 -19.86 -0.37
N VAL A 78 2.25 -18.83 -1.11
CA VAL A 78 2.31 -18.67 -2.56
C VAL A 78 2.81 -17.28 -2.95
N GLN A 79 3.34 -17.20 -4.17
CA GLN A 79 3.69 -15.96 -4.90
C GLN A 79 4.81 -15.11 -4.27
N CYS A 80 5.72 -14.60 -5.11
CA CYS A 80 6.85 -13.74 -4.73
C CYS A 80 7.83 -14.37 -3.71
N VAL A 81 7.77 -15.69 -3.52
CA VAL A 81 8.70 -16.49 -2.73
C VAL A 81 9.80 -16.98 -3.66
N MET A 82 11.03 -16.51 -3.46
CA MET A 82 12.18 -16.91 -4.27
C MET A 82 12.49 -18.39 -4.03
N GLN A 83 12.68 -19.15 -5.10
CA GLN A 83 13.01 -20.58 -4.97
C GLN A 83 14.42 -20.81 -4.42
N SER A 84 15.28 -19.80 -4.45
CA SER A 84 16.62 -19.82 -3.86
C SER A 84 16.62 -19.86 -2.34
N LEU A 85 15.51 -19.53 -1.66
CA LEU A 85 15.47 -19.45 -0.20
C LEU A 85 15.94 -20.73 0.49
N ALA A 86 15.54 -21.90 0.00
CA ALA A 86 15.98 -23.19 0.55
C ALA A 86 17.50 -23.40 0.39
N GLN A 87 18.09 -22.91 -0.71
CA GLN A 87 19.54 -22.97 -0.90
C GLN A 87 20.28 -22.00 0.02
N VAL A 88 19.73 -20.80 0.25
CA VAL A 88 20.33 -19.78 1.12
C VAL A 88 20.51 -20.30 2.55
N VAL A 89 19.57 -21.11 3.04
CA VAL A 89 19.62 -21.68 4.41
C VAL A 89 20.15 -23.11 4.46
N LYS A 90 20.65 -23.65 3.35
CA LYS A 90 21.14 -25.03 3.30
C LYS A 90 22.27 -25.24 4.31
N GLY A 91 22.11 -26.26 5.16
CA GLY A 91 23.05 -26.57 6.24
C GLY A 91 23.03 -25.56 7.41
N LYS A 92 22.06 -24.64 7.45
CA LYS A 92 21.74 -23.81 8.62
C LYS A 92 20.62 -24.45 9.43
N HIS A 93 20.28 -23.83 10.56
CA HIS A 93 19.19 -24.27 11.42
C HIS A 93 17.79 -23.85 10.92
N THR A 94 17.74 -22.87 10.02
CA THR A 94 16.50 -22.31 9.50
C THR A 94 15.85 -23.26 8.50
N ASP A 95 14.58 -23.58 8.71
CA ASP A 95 13.78 -24.30 7.71
C ASP A 95 12.94 -23.35 6.87
N ILE A 96 12.88 -23.60 5.56
CA ILE A 96 11.86 -23.00 4.69
C ILE A 96 10.68 -23.96 4.65
N ILE A 97 9.56 -23.56 5.24
CA ILE A 97 8.36 -24.39 5.36
C ILE A 97 7.34 -23.95 4.32
N THR A 98 7.18 -24.73 3.25
CA THR A 98 6.12 -24.51 2.25
C THR A 98 4.81 -25.11 2.75
N THR A 99 3.71 -24.38 2.55
CA THR A 99 2.40 -24.75 3.11
C THR A 99 1.31 -24.98 2.08
N ASN A 100 1.47 -24.44 0.87
CA ASN A 100 0.50 -24.58 -0.20
C ASN A 100 1.00 -25.59 -1.26
N TYR A 101 0.16 -26.58 -1.61
CA TYR A 101 0.50 -27.61 -2.60
C TYR A 101 0.89 -27.04 -3.97
N ARG A 102 0.44 -25.83 -4.31
CA ARG A 102 0.74 -25.12 -5.58
C ARG A 102 2.15 -24.54 -5.62
N ALA A 103 2.81 -24.37 -4.49
CA ALA A 103 4.07 -23.64 -4.36
C ALA A 103 5.07 -24.38 -3.46
N LYS A 104 5.31 -25.66 -3.77
CA LYS A 104 6.37 -26.44 -3.11
C LYS A 104 7.75 -25.96 -3.56
N MET A 105 8.75 -26.17 -2.71
CA MET A 105 10.13 -25.76 -2.94
C MET A 105 11.05 -26.96 -2.73
N PRO A 106 11.89 -27.35 -3.72
CA PRO A 106 12.95 -28.32 -3.51
C PRO A 106 13.87 -27.90 -2.36
N ASP A 107 14.42 -28.87 -1.62
CA ASP A 107 15.23 -28.68 -0.41
C ASP A 107 14.52 -27.94 0.76
N GLY A 108 13.25 -27.56 0.61
CA GLY A 108 12.40 -27.05 1.68
C GLY A 108 11.63 -28.16 2.40
N VAL A 109 11.13 -27.84 3.59
CA VAL A 109 10.18 -28.69 4.31
C VAL A 109 8.77 -28.39 3.80
N HIS A 110 7.97 -29.42 3.55
CA HIS A 110 6.57 -29.23 3.18
C HIS A 110 5.67 -29.70 4.32
N ILE A 111 4.88 -28.77 4.86
CA ILE A 111 3.82 -29.04 5.83
C ILE A 111 2.54 -28.46 5.23
N GLN A 112 1.71 -29.32 4.64
CA GLN A 112 0.47 -28.89 4.00
C GLN A 112 -0.43 -28.21 5.04
N PHE A 113 -0.83 -26.98 4.76
CA PHE A 113 -1.82 -26.26 5.55
C PHE A 113 -3.21 -26.73 5.13
N ASP A 114 -3.96 -27.29 6.08
CA ASP A 114 -5.36 -27.66 5.88
C ASP A 114 -6.23 -26.47 6.25
N GLU A 115 -6.92 -25.90 5.26
CA GLU A 115 -7.82 -24.77 5.47
C GLU A 115 -9.04 -25.13 6.34
N HIS A 116 -9.42 -26.41 6.40
CA HIS A 116 -10.52 -26.89 7.24
C HIS A 116 -10.10 -27.13 8.69
N ASP A 117 -8.81 -27.29 8.95
CA ASP A 117 -8.22 -27.38 10.29
C ASP A 117 -6.99 -26.47 10.41
N ALA A 118 -7.23 -25.19 10.12
CA ALA A 118 -6.22 -24.15 10.01
C ALA A 118 -5.43 -23.95 11.32
N TYR A 119 -6.11 -24.07 12.46
CA TYR A 119 -5.50 -23.89 13.78
C TYR A 119 -4.55 -25.03 14.13
N ALA A 120 -4.94 -26.29 13.91
CA ALA A 120 -4.07 -27.43 14.14
C ALA A 120 -2.86 -27.41 13.20
N SER A 121 -3.07 -27.06 11.92
CA SER A 121 -1.99 -26.87 10.94
C SER A 121 -0.99 -25.81 11.42
N ALA A 122 -1.48 -24.67 11.91
CA ALA A 122 -0.64 -23.61 12.46
C ALA A 122 0.16 -24.05 13.70
N LYS A 123 -0.47 -24.80 14.63
CA LYS A 123 0.23 -25.38 15.79
C LYS A 123 1.33 -26.36 15.37
N GLN A 124 1.07 -27.21 14.36
CA GLN A 124 2.08 -28.11 13.82
C GLN A 124 3.29 -27.36 13.24
N ILE A 125 3.04 -26.31 12.45
CA ILE A 125 4.09 -25.47 11.86
C ILE A 125 4.91 -24.77 12.96
N LEU A 126 4.24 -24.18 13.95
CA LEU A 126 4.89 -23.52 15.07
C LEU A 126 5.73 -24.49 15.90
N ALA A 127 5.20 -25.68 16.20
CA ALA A 127 5.92 -26.70 16.94
C ALA A 127 7.21 -27.13 16.20
N HIS A 128 7.13 -27.28 14.87
CA HIS A 128 8.30 -27.54 14.02
C HIS A 128 9.33 -26.41 14.13
N ALA A 129 8.90 -25.15 13.97
CA ALA A 129 9.78 -23.98 14.07
C ALA A 129 10.45 -23.87 15.45
N VAL A 130 9.70 -24.08 16.53
CA VAL A 130 10.25 -24.07 17.90
C VAL A 130 11.32 -25.14 18.09
N GLY A 131 11.18 -26.30 17.44
CA GLY A 131 12.18 -27.36 17.43
C GLY A 131 13.54 -26.94 16.89
N ASN A 132 13.60 -25.90 16.05
CA ASN A 132 14.85 -25.36 15.50
C ASN A 132 15.53 -24.33 16.38
N PHE A 133 14.86 -23.80 17.41
CA PHE A 133 15.41 -22.72 18.24
C PHE A 133 16.72 -23.12 18.93
N LYS A 134 16.80 -24.35 19.46
CA LYS A 134 18.03 -24.88 20.10
C LYS A 134 19.21 -25.08 19.14
N LYS A 135 18.94 -25.14 17.83
CA LYS A 135 19.95 -25.30 16.78
C LYS A 135 20.51 -23.94 16.33
N ARG A 136 19.91 -22.82 16.77
CA ARG A 136 20.35 -21.47 16.40
C ARG A 136 21.79 -21.24 16.88
N GLY A 137 22.64 -20.80 15.95
CA GLY A 137 24.02 -20.42 16.23
C GLY A 137 24.16 -18.91 16.46
N GLU A 138 25.31 -18.38 16.07
CA GLU A 138 25.53 -16.92 16.04
C GLU A 138 24.55 -16.24 15.09
N TYR A 139 24.08 -15.06 15.50
CA TYR A 139 23.13 -14.27 14.73
C TYR A 139 23.45 -12.78 14.86
N TYR A 140 22.99 -12.00 13.87
CA TYR A 140 23.10 -10.55 13.84
C TYR A 140 21.79 -9.93 13.35
N ILE A 141 21.11 -9.20 14.23
CA ILE A 141 19.94 -8.40 13.89
C ILE A 141 20.35 -6.92 14.00
N PRO A 142 20.30 -6.13 12.90
CA PRO A 142 20.55 -4.69 12.95
C PRO A 142 19.62 -3.98 13.94
N LYS A 143 20.17 -3.14 14.84
CA LYS A 143 19.41 -2.48 15.92
C LYS A 143 19.09 -1.01 15.67
N ASP A 144 19.91 -0.31 14.88
CA ASP A 144 19.94 1.16 14.88
C ASP A 144 19.06 1.83 13.82
N LYS A 145 18.24 1.06 13.10
CA LYS A 145 17.42 1.56 11.97
C LYS A 145 16.03 0.95 11.97
N LYS A 146 15.25 1.23 13.02
CA LYS A 146 13.82 0.91 13.09
C LYS A 146 13.00 2.18 13.24
N PHE A 147 11.87 2.23 12.55
CA PHE A 147 10.86 3.27 12.71
C PHE A 147 9.57 2.61 13.20
N ASP A 148 8.93 3.23 14.17
CA ASP A 148 7.52 2.97 14.42
C ASP A 148 6.72 3.57 13.25
N VAL A 149 5.70 2.87 12.78
CA VAL A 149 4.91 3.27 11.61
C VAL A 149 3.43 3.27 11.96
N VAL A 150 2.68 4.19 11.36
CA VAL A 150 1.23 4.21 11.42
C VAL A 150 0.68 3.54 10.17
N VAL A 151 -0.13 2.51 10.37
CA VAL A 151 -0.76 1.70 9.33
C VAL A 151 -2.26 1.56 9.60
N GLY A 152 -2.97 0.77 8.79
CA GLY A 152 -4.39 0.49 9.02
C GLY A 152 -5.34 1.44 8.30
N PHE A 153 -4.86 2.16 7.27
CA PHE A 153 -5.66 3.11 6.50
C PHE A 153 -6.57 2.40 5.49
N SER A 154 -7.57 1.68 6.00
CA SER A 154 -8.69 1.17 5.19
C SER A 154 -9.64 2.30 4.80
N HIS A 155 -10.55 2.04 3.86
CA HIS A 155 -11.62 2.97 3.50
C HIS A 155 -12.43 3.42 4.72
N GLU A 156 -12.76 2.48 5.62
CA GLU A 156 -13.52 2.71 6.83
C GLU A 156 -12.74 3.59 7.83
N THR A 157 -11.45 3.29 8.02
CA THR A 157 -10.57 4.10 8.88
C THR A 157 -10.42 5.52 8.34
N ILE A 158 -10.21 5.68 7.03
CA ILE A 158 -10.10 6.99 6.38
C ILE A 158 -11.38 7.80 6.58
N ASN A 159 -12.55 7.20 6.32
CA ASN A 159 -13.85 7.84 6.55
C ASN A 159 -14.04 8.28 8.00
N TYR A 160 -13.64 7.44 8.95
CA TYR A 160 -13.71 7.76 10.37
C TYR A 160 -12.76 8.91 10.74
N MET A 161 -11.53 8.92 10.22
CA MET A 161 -10.56 9.98 10.51
C MET A 161 -10.99 11.34 9.94
N LEU A 162 -11.64 11.37 8.78
CA LEU A 162 -12.10 12.61 8.16
C LEU A 162 -13.41 13.13 8.76
N GLY A 163 -14.36 12.24 9.06
CA GLY A 163 -15.74 12.60 9.42
C GLY A 163 -16.17 12.26 10.85
N GLY A 164 -15.31 11.58 11.61
CA GLY A 164 -15.68 10.96 12.88
C GLY A 164 -16.78 9.90 12.71
N ARG A 165 -17.42 9.51 13.82
CA ARG A 165 -18.47 8.48 13.82
C ARG A 165 -19.76 8.91 13.12
N PHE A 166 -20.08 10.21 13.14
CA PHE A 166 -21.41 10.71 12.76
C PHE A 166 -21.46 11.40 11.39
N ARG A 167 -20.31 11.73 10.79
CA ARG A 167 -20.22 12.42 9.50
C ARG A 167 -19.18 11.78 8.58
N GLN A 168 -19.03 10.44 8.66
CA GLN A 168 -18.15 9.65 7.80
C GLN A 168 -18.33 10.05 6.33
N SER A 169 -17.28 10.61 5.73
CA SER A 169 -17.36 11.20 4.39
C SER A 169 -15.96 11.49 3.86
N TYR A 170 -15.83 11.47 2.52
CA TYR A 170 -14.64 11.90 1.81
C TYR A 170 -14.59 13.42 1.59
N ARG A 171 -15.62 14.16 2.05
CA ARG A 171 -15.76 15.60 1.84
C ARG A 171 -14.52 16.37 2.29
N PRO A 172 -13.92 16.10 3.47
CA PRO A 172 -12.73 16.83 3.89
C PRO A 172 -11.52 16.58 2.97
N LEU A 173 -11.39 15.39 2.38
CA LEU A 173 -10.35 15.14 1.38
C LEU A 173 -10.64 15.91 0.09
N ASN A 174 -11.86 15.80 -0.44
CA ASN A 174 -12.25 16.49 -1.68
C ASN A 174 -12.10 18.01 -1.54
N ASP A 175 -12.55 18.59 -0.44
CA ASP A 175 -12.43 20.04 -0.18
C ASP A 175 -10.97 20.49 -0.10
N ASN A 176 -10.08 19.68 0.49
CA ASN A 176 -8.64 19.98 0.53
C ASN A 176 -7.96 19.85 -0.83
N ILE A 177 -8.49 19.03 -1.73
CA ILE A 177 -8.05 18.99 -3.12
C ILE A 177 -8.54 20.24 -3.87
N ILE A 178 -9.83 20.57 -3.73
CA ILE A 178 -10.47 21.73 -4.39
C ILE A 178 -9.81 23.04 -3.97
N ASN A 179 -9.52 23.20 -2.67
CA ASN A 179 -8.91 24.43 -2.14
C ASN A 179 -7.39 24.50 -2.38
N GLY A 180 -6.77 23.42 -2.87
CA GLY A 180 -5.36 23.36 -3.25
C GLY A 180 -4.38 23.09 -2.11
N ARG A 181 -4.85 22.80 -0.88
CA ARG A 181 -3.97 22.33 0.21
C ARG A 181 -3.36 20.98 -0.12
N ILE A 182 -4.17 20.07 -0.66
CA ILE A 182 -3.71 18.84 -1.30
C ILE A 182 -3.77 19.07 -2.81
N ARG A 183 -2.65 18.85 -3.50
CA ARG A 183 -2.60 18.97 -4.97
C ARG A 183 -3.42 17.86 -5.62
N GLY A 184 -3.30 16.64 -5.13
CA GLY A 184 -4.03 15.47 -5.60
C GLY A 184 -3.57 14.23 -4.85
N VAL A 185 -3.95 13.06 -5.35
CA VAL A 185 -3.63 11.77 -4.73
C VAL A 185 -2.70 10.95 -5.63
N GLY A 186 -1.54 10.57 -5.10
CA GLY A 186 -0.61 9.65 -5.77
C GLY A 186 -0.68 8.27 -5.11
N ALA A 187 -0.74 7.20 -5.89
CA ALA A 187 -0.61 5.84 -5.38
C ALA A 187 0.73 5.22 -5.79
N LEU A 188 1.51 4.73 -4.84
CA LEU A 188 2.74 3.96 -5.08
C LEU A 188 2.52 2.51 -4.71
N VAL A 189 2.52 1.64 -5.72
CA VAL A 189 2.19 0.22 -5.58
C VAL A 189 3.30 -0.64 -6.15
N GLY A 190 3.15 -1.95 -6.01
CA GLY A 190 4.00 -2.92 -6.70
C GLY A 190 5.17 -3.43 -5.85
N CYS A 191 6.18 -3.91 -6.56
CA CYS A 191 7.26 -4.72 -6.01
C CYS A 191 8.48 -3.85 -5.65
N GLU A 192 9.60 -4.51 -5.37
CA GLU A 192 10.94 -3.96 -5.55
C GLU A 192 11.64 -4.79 -6.63
N HIS A 193 12.74 -4.27 -7.17
CA HIS A 193 13.38 -4.88 -8.31
C HIS A 193 14.92 -4.80 -8.19
N TYR A 194 15.59 -5.95 -8.27
CA TYR A 194 17.04 -6.10 -8.02
C TYR A 194 17.95 -5.33 -8.99
N LYS A 195 17.47 -5.00 -10.20
CA LYS A 195 18.18 -4.15 -11.16
C LYS A 195 18.30 -2.69 -10.73
N TYR A 196 17.49 -2.25 -9.77
CA TYR A 196 17.42 -0.86 -9.40
C TYR A 196 17.70 -0.66 -7.91
N SER A 197 18.00 0.59 -7.55
CA SER A 197 18.20 0.98 -6.16
C SER A 197 16.93 0.80 -5.34
N ASP A 198 17.09 0.46 -4.05
CA ASP A 198 16.00 0.16 -3.14
C ASP A 198 15.29 1.41 -2.60
N ASP A 199 15.76 2.62 -2.96
CA ASP A 199 15.24 3.92 -2.55
C ASP A 199 14.33 4.60 -3.57
N ILE A 200 14.11 4.01 -4.75
CA ILE A 200 13.30 4.62 -5.82
C ILE A 200 11.88 4.99 -5.37
N HIS A 201 11.21 4.10 -4.64
CA HIS A 201 9.89 4.41 -4.07
C HIS A 201 9.94 5.66 -3.18
N PHE A 202 11.00 5.79 -2.38
CA PHE A 202 11.20 6.91 -1.47
C PHE A 202 11.51 8.21 -2.21
N GLU A 203 12.36 8.17 -3.24
CA GLU A 203 12.63 9.35 -4.07
C GLU A 203 11.36 9.91 -4.71
N ILE A 204 10.52 9.02 -5.27
CA ILE A 204 9.24 9.40 -5.86
C ILE A 204 8.31 9.98 -4.78
N ALA A 205 8.09 9.24 -3.69
CA ALA A 205 7.19 9.67 -2.62
C ALA A 205 7.60 11.02 -2.02
N LYS A 206 8.90 11.23 -1.78
CA LYS A 206 9.45 12.47 -1.24
C LYS A 206 9.17 13.65 -2.17
N GLU A 207 9.35 13.48 -3.47
CA GLU A 207 9.04 14.55 -4.43
C GLU A 207 7.54 14.82 -4.52
N LEU A 208 6.69 13.79 -4.45
CA LEU A 208 5.23 13.94 -4.42
C LEU A 208 4.75 14.73 -3.18
N ILE A 209 5.12 14.29 -1.97
CA ILE A 209 4.64 14.91 -0.72
C ILE A 209 5.18 16.34 -0.57
N LYS A 210 6.41 16.61 -1.03
CA LYS A 210 6.98 17.97 -1.10
C LYS A 210 6.13 18.90 -1.98
N ASN A 211 5.49 18.36 -3.01
CA ASN A 211 4.60 19.09 -3.92
C ASN A 211 3.11 19.01 -3.51
N ASN A 212 2.83 18.73 -2.23
CA ASN A 212 1.51 18.62 -1.63
C ASN A 212 0.62 17.49 -2.19
N VAL A 213 1.22 16.44 -2.78
CA VAL A 213 0.46 15.25 -3.21
C VAL A 213 0.35 14.29 -2.02
N LEU A 214 -0.88 13.92 -1.63
CA LEU A 214 -1.10 12.88 -0.63
C LEU A 214 -0.75 11.53 -1.25
N VAL A 215 0.11 10.74 -0.60
CA VAL A 215 0.56 9.45 -1.14
C VAL A 215 -0.12 8.30 -0.42
N LEU A 216 -0.70 7.37 -1.18
CA LEU A 216 -1.20 6.09 -0.68
C LEU A 216 -0.24 4.99 -1.17
N ALA A 217 0.04 4.00 -0.33
CA ALA A 217 0.97 2.93 -0.67
C ALA A 217 0.45 1.55 -0.29
N THR A 218 0.77 0.56 -1.12
CA THR A 218 0.47 -0.87 -0.87
C THR A 218 1.67 -1.76 -1.15
N GLY A 219 1.60 -3.02 -0.71
CA GLY A 219 2.57 -4.05 -1.07
C GLY A 219 4.01 -3.74 -0.62
N CYS A 220 4.99 -4.05 -1.47
CA CYS A 220 6.40 -3.82 -1.13
C CYS A 220 6.77 -2.33 -1.17
N ALA A 221 6.07 -1.53 -1.99
CA ALA A 221 6.22 -0.07 -1.99
C ALA A 221 5.92 0.51 -0.59
N ALA A 222 4.81 0.07 0.02
CA ALA A 222 4.46 0.45 1.38
C ALA A 222 5.55 0.10 2.41
N GLN A 223 6.10 -1.11 2.33
CA GLN A 223 7.19 -1.55 3.21
C GLN A 223 8.47 -0.72 3.01
N ALA A 224 8.85 -0.44 1.76
CA ALA A 224 10.03 0.36 1.44
C ALA A 224 9.93 1.79 1.96
N LEU A 225 8.74 2.39 1.91
CA LEU A 225 8.45 3.73 2.42
C LEU A 225 8.39 3.75 3.96
N GLY A 226 7.78 2.73 4.57
CA GLY A 226 7.73 2.57 6.03
C GLY A 226 9.13 2.42 6.64
N ARG A 227 10.00 1.59 6.05
CA ARG A 227 11.41 1.44 6.50
C ARG A 227 12.24 2.72 6.40
N ARG A 228 11.81 3.68 5.58
CA ARG A 228 12.45 5.01 5.45
C ARG A 228 11.71 6.09 6.22
N GLY A 229 10.76 5.71 7.08
CA GLY A 229 10.12 6.61 8.03
C GLY A 229 9.06 7.53 7.43
N LEU A 230 8.60 7.30 6.20
CA LEU A 230 7.57 8.16 5.57
C LEU A 230 6.14 7.88 6.06
N MET A 231 5.92 6.77 6.76
CA MET A 231 4.64 6.39 7.37
C MET A 231 4.54 6.82 8.83
N ARG A 232 5.24 7.91 9.18
CA ARG A 232 5.25 8.54 10.49
C ARG A 232 4.59 9.92 10.41
N PRO A 233 3.82 10.37 11.41
CA PRO A 233 3.30 11.74 11.42
C PRO A 233 4.39 12.80 11.23
N GLU A 234 5.56 12.60 11.83
CA GLU A 234 6.72 13.52 11.75
C GLU A 234 7.23 13.71 10.32
N ALA A 235 7.01 12.71 9.44
CA ALA A 235 7.41 12.83 8.03
C ALA A 235 6.69 13.97 7.31
N ALA A 236 5.51 14.40 7.79
CA ALA A 236 4.81 15.56 7.23
C ALA A 236 5.63 16.84 7.46
N THR A 237 6.17 17.03 8.67
CA THR A 237 7.02 18.18 8.99
C THR A 237 8.39 18.10 8.32
N GLU A 238 8.95 16.89 8.20
CA GLU A 238 10.28 16.67 7.60
C GLU A 238 10.30 16.84 6.07
N TYR A 239 9.22 16.45 5.37
CA TYR A 239 9.25 16.28 3.90
C TYR A 239 8.08 16.89 3.13
N ALA A 240 6.91 17.09 3.74
CA ALA A 240 5.74 17.55 3.00
C ALA A 240 5.76 19.07 2.75
N GLY A 241 5.13 19.49 1.65
CA GLY A 241 4.84 20.91 1.42
C GLY A 241 3.82 21.45 2.42
N ASP A 242 3.75 22.78 2.56
CA ASP A 242 2.97 23.43 3.62
C ASP A 242 1.49 23.04 3.64
N GLY A 243 0.87 22.85 2.47
CA GLY A 243 -0.55 22.52 2.35
C GLY A 243 -0.85 21.11 2.83
N LEU A 244 -0.06 20.12 2.40
CA LEU A 244 -0.21 18.74 2.87
C LEU A 244 0.17 18.62 4.35
N ARG A 245 1.22 19.34 4.79
CA ARG A 245 1.64 19.37 6.20
C ARG A 245 0.49 19.85 7.11
N GLU A 246 -0.16 20.96 6.77
CA GLU A 246 -1.31 21.49 7.54
C GLU A 246 -2.42 20.44 7.69
N VAL A 247 -2.73 19.71 6.61
CA VAL A 247 -3.76 18.67 6.63
C VAL A 247 -3.32 17.46 7.47
N CYS A 248 -2.08 17.00 7.33
CA CYS A 248 -1.52 15.92 8.13
C CYS A 248 -1.54 16.23 9.63
N GLU A 249 -1.14 17.44 10.03
CA GLU A 249 -1.15 17.91 11.42
C GLU A 249 -2.58 18.01 11.97
N THR A 250 -3.52 18.52 11.15
CA THR A 250 -4.92 18.67 11.56
C THR A 250 -5.62 17.32 11.76
N VAL A 251 -5.37 16.37 10.86
CA VAL A 251 -5.99 15.04 10.90
C VAL A 251 -5.26 14.08 11.85
N GLY A 252 -3.99 14.34 12.13
CA GLY A 252 -3.13 13.43 12.92
C GLY A 252 -2.71 12.20 12.11
N MET A 253 -2.26 12.39 10.87
CA MET A 253 -1.88 11.30 9.95
C MET A 253 -0.52 11.53 9.29
N PRO A 254 0.20 10.46 8.86
CA PRO A 254 1.40 10.60 8.04
C PRO A 254 1.07 11.13 6.63
N PRO A 255 2.05 11.68 5.90
CA PRO A 255 1.87 12.12 4.51
C PRO A 255 1.84 10.96 3.50
N VAL A 256 2.26 9.76 3.92
CA VAL A 256 2.16 8.50 3.18
C VAL A 256 1.29 7.52 3.98
N LEU A 257 0.16 7.11 3.40
CA LEU A 257 -0.81 6.23 4.04
C LEU A 257 -0.62 4.77 3.59
N HIS A 258 -0.38 3.86 4.53
CA HIS A 258 -0.31 2.43 4.24
C HIS A 258 -1.73 1.84 4.10
N VAL A 259 -2.10 1.44 2.88
CA VAL A 259 -3.44 0.94 2.56
C VAL A 259 -3.53 -0.59 2.58
N GLY A 260 -2.40 -1.30 2.55
CA GLY A 260 -2.36 -2.73 2.84
C GLY A 260 -1.49 -3.56 1.89
N SER A 261 -1.91 -4.79 1.62
CA SER A 261 -1.25 -5.71 0.71
C SER A 261 -1.55 -5.38 -0.77
N CYS A 262 -1.00 -6.16 -1.71
CA CYS A 262 -1.28 -5.95 -3.13
C CYS A 262 -2.76 -6.18 -3.51
N VAL A 263 -3.52 -7.02 -2.77
CA VAL A 263 -4.96 -7.20 -3.02
C VAL A 263 -5.78 -6.05 -2.45
N ASP A 264 -5.26 -5.35 -1.43
CA ASP A 264 -5.82 -4.12 -0.90
C ASP A 264 -5.67 -2.92 -1.86
N ASN A 265 -5.04 -3.09 -3.02
CA ASN A 265 -5.18 -2.12 -4.12
C ASN A 265 -6.65 -1.92 -4.53
N SER A 266 -7.50 -2.92 -4.33
CA SER A 266 -8.96 -2.76 -4.45
C SER A 266 -9.51 -1.62 -3.57
N ARG A 267 -8.91 -1.37 -2.40
CA ARG A 267 -9.30 -0.24 -1.52
C ARG A 267 -8.96 1.12 -2.12
N LEU A 268 -7.94 1.21 -2.97
CA LEU A 268 -7.66 2.44 -3.71
C LEU A 268 -8.79 2.73 -4.71
N LEU A 269 -9.32 1.71 -5.40
CA LEU A 269 -10.51 1.86 -6.25
C LEU A 269 -11.76 2.22 -5.43
N ILE A 270 -11.94 1.63 -4.24
CA ILE A 270 -13.01 2.02 -3.32
C ILE A 270 -12.84 3.49 -2.91
N ALA A 271 -11.62 3.95 -2.62
CA ALA A 271 -11.37 5.35 -2.29
C ALA A 271 -11.66 6.29 -3.47
N LEU A 272 -11.23 5.95 -4.69
CA LEU A 272 -11.52 6.72 -5.90
C LEU A 272 -13.03 6.82 -6.16
N THR A 273 -13.75 5.70 -6.11
CA THR A 273 -15.22 5.69 -6.27
C THR A 273 -15.93 6.48 -5.17
N ALA A 274 -15.43 6.43 -3.93
CA ALA A 274 -15.96 7.24 -2.83
C ALA A 274 -15.71 8.75 -3.04
N MET A 275 -14.55 9.13 -3.56
CA MET A 275 -14.25 10.53 -3.91
C MET A 275 -15.21 11.05 -5.00
N VAL A 276 -15.47 10.26 -6.05
CA VAL A 276 -16.45 10.60 -7.09
C VAL A 276 -17.85 10.72 -6.48
N LYS A 277 -18.28 9.72 -5.72
CA LYS A 277 -19.61 9.67 -5.10
C LYS A 277 -19.87 10.85 -4.16
N GLU A 278 -18.86 11.27 -3.41
CA GLU A 278 -18.94 12.46 -2.55
C GLU A 278 -19.13 13.74 -3.35
N GLY A 279 -18.60 13.78 -4.58
CA GLY A 279 -18.78 14.87 -5.52
C GLY A 279 -17.84 16.06 -5.29
N GLY A 280 -17.95 17.04 -6.20
CA GLY A 280 -17.11 18.24 -6.23
C GLY A 280 -15.77 18.07 -6.96
N LEU A 281 -15.42 16.86 -7.41
CA LEU A 281 -14.20 16.54 -8.15
C LEU A 281 -14.51 15.73 -9.43
N GLY A 282 -15.47 16.18 -10.23
CA GLY A 282 -15.92 15.45 -11.41
C GLY A 282 -16.88 14.30 -11.08
N ASP A 283 -17.37 13.65 -12.13
CA ASP A 283 -18.41 12.62 -12.10
C ASP A 283 -17.87 11.22 -12.44
N ASP A 284 -16.58 11.10 -12.78
CA ASP A 284 -15.89 9.84 -13.09
C ASP A 284 -14.48 9.79 -12.49
N ILE A 285 -13.94 8.58 -12.26
CA ILE A 285 -12.56 8.38 -11.76
C ILE A 285 -11.55 9.03 -12.71
N ALA A 286 -11.81 8.99 -14.02
CA ALA A 286 -10.98 9.62 -15.03
C ALA A 286 -10.87 11.13 -14.88
N GLU A 287 -11.74 11.80 -14.12
CA GLU A 287 -11.68 13.25 -13.91
C GLU A 287 -10.95 13.62 -12.62
N LEU A 288 -10.77 12.65 -11.71
CA LEU A 288 -10.11 12.90 -10.43
C LEU A 288 -8.64 13.31 -10.63
N PRO A 289 -8.14 14.27 -9.82
CA PRO A 289 -6.72 14.60 -9.74
C PRO A 289 -5.95 13.51 -8.96
N ALA A 290 -5.91 12.31 -9.53
CA ALA A 290 -5.29 11.13 -8.97
C ALA A 290 -4.48 10.34 -10.03
N VAL A 291 -3.41 9.68 -9.60
CA VAL A 291 -2.53 8.89 -10.47
C VAL A 291 -1.83 7.78 -9.70
N GLY A 292 -1.64 6.62 -10.33
CA GLY A 292 -0.89 5.51 -9.78
C GLY A 292 0.49 5.36 -10.41
N SER A 293 1.41 4.71 -9.70
CA SER A 293 2.65 4.23 -10.26
C SER A 293 3.08 2.90 -9.64
N ALA A 294 3.59 2.02 -10.50
CA ALA A 294 4.28 0.79 -10.11
C ALA A 294 5.73 0.89 -10.61
N PRO A 295 6.57 1.73 -9.97
CA PRO A 295 7.89 2.06 -10.51
C PRO A 295 8.77 0.80 -10.52
N LEU A 296 8.85 0.07 -9.42
CA LEU A 296 9.62 -1.17 -9.33
C LEU A 296 8.74 -2.40 -9.58
N TRP A 297 7.89 -2.37 -10.61
CA TRP A 297 7.13 -3.55 -11.01
C TRP A 297 8.08 -4.71 -11.36
N MET A 298 7.64 -5.94 -11.12
CA MET A 298 8.45 -7.14 -11.38
C MET A 298 7.55 -8.33 -11.70
N SER A 299 6.51 -8.52 -10.90
CA SER A 299 5.54 -9.60 -11.13
C SER A 299 4.49 -9.23 -12.18
N GLU A 300 3.97 -10.23 -12.89
CA GLU A 300 2.82 -10.08 -13.79
C GLU A 300 1.58 -9.56 -13.06
N LYS A 301 1.48 -9.77 -11.74
CA LYS A 301 0.45 -9.14 -10.90
C LYS A 301 0.50 -7.62 -10.98
N ALA A 302 1.68 -7.01 -11.00
CA ALA A 302 1.81 -5.56 -11.09
C ALA A 302 1.33 -5.02 -12.46
N VAL A 303 1.57 -5.77 -13.54
CA VAL A 303 1.07 -5.48 -14.89
C VAL A 303 -0.46 -5.55 -14.93
N ALA A 304 -1.03 -6.63 -14.38
CA ALA A 304 -2.48 -6.76 -14.25
C ALA A 304 -3.10 -5.66 -13.39
N ILE A 305 -2.42 -5.26 -12.30
CA ILE A 305 -2.82 -4.14 -11.45
C ILE A 305 -2.92 -2.86 -12.27
N GLY A 306 -1.84 -2.46 -12.97
CA GLY A 306 -1.91 -1.24 -13.78
C GLY A 306 -3.01 -1.31 -14.84
N GLN A 307 -3.20 -2.47 -15.48
CA GLN A 307 -4.27 -2.63 -16.48
C GLN A 307 -5.65 -2.37 -15.89
N TYR A 308 -6.01 -2.98 -14.75
CA TYR A 308 -7.37 -2.80 -14.23
C TYR A 308 -7.60 -1.39 -13.68
N PHE A 309 -6.56 -0.69 -13.19
CA PHE A 309 -6.68 0.72 -12.81
C PHE A 309 -6.90 1.61 -14.04
N VAL A 310 -6.15 1.39 -15.11
CA VAL A 310 -6.34 2.10 -16.39
C VAL A 310 -7.74 1.86 -16.94
N ALA A 311 -8.21 0.61 -16.94
CA ALA A 311 -9.57 0.26 -17.35
C ALA A 311 -10.65 0.83 -16.42
N SER A 312 -10.29 1.23 -15.20
CA SER A 312 -11.18 1.91 -14.24
C SER A 312 -11.06 3.44 -14.29
N GLY A 313 -10.32 4.02 -15.25
CA GLY A 313 -10.16 5.46 -15.41
C GLY A 313 -8.99 6.08 -14.64
N ALA A 314 -8.14 5.30 -13.99
CA ALA A 314 -6.96 5.82 -13.26
C ALA A 314 -5.68 5.66 -14.09
N HIS A 315 -4.97 6.77 -14.36
CA HIS A 315 -3.68 6.72 -15.08
C HIS A 315 -2.61 6.01 -14.24
N VAL A 316 -1.81 5.13 -14.86
CA VAL A 316 -0.76 4.36 -14.17
C VAL A 316 0.58 4.47 -14.89
N ILE A 317 1.61 4.89 -14.17
CA ILE A 317 2.96 5.09 -14.69
C ILE A 317 3.89 3.96 -14.22
N PHE A 318 4.57 3.31 -15.16
CA PHE A 318 5.57 2.27 -14.90
C PHE A 318 6.98 2.78 -15.14
N GLN A 319 7.96 2.19 -14.44
CA GLN A 319 9.36 2.33 -14.84
C GLN A 319 9.67 1.26 -15.88
N ASP A 320 10.12 1.65 -17.08
CA ASP A 320 10.59 0.77 -18.16
C ASP A 320 9.71 -0.48 -18.45
N LEU A 321 9.00 -0.51 -19.59
CA LEU A 321 8.23 -1.68 -20.02
C LEU A 321 8.76 -2.28 -21.32
N PRO A 322 8.80 -3.63 -21.47
CA PRO A 322 9.27 -4.29 -22.69
C PRO A 322 8.21 -4.32 -23.80
N ILE A 323 7.58 -3.17 -24.08
CA ILE A 323 6.48 -3.04 -25.06
C ILE A 323 6.93 -2.43 -26.40
N SER A 324 8.12 -1.83 -26.44
CA SER A 324 8.64 -1.06 -27.59
C SER A 324 8.85 -1.89 -28.86
N GLY A 325 8.92 -3.22 -28.76
CA GLY A 325 9.05 -4.12 -29.91
C GLY A 325 7.82 -4.16 -30.82
N ALA A 326 6.65 -3.71 -30.33
CA ALA A 326 5.40 -3.68 -31.09
C ALA A 326 4.79 -2.26 -31.08
N LYS A 327 5.11 -1.45 -32.10
CA LYS A 327 4.71 -0.03 -32.16
C LYS A 327 3.22 0.21 -31.96
N LYS A 328 2.36 -0.51 -32.70
CA LYS A 328 0.89 -0.38 -32.56
C LYS A 328 0.40 -0.71 -31.15
N PHE A 329 0.97 -1.74 -30.53
CA PHE A 329 0.63 -2.13 -29.17
C PHE A 329 1.07 -1.09 -28.14
N SER A 330 2.29 -0.54 -28.30
CA SER A 330 2.78 0.57 -27.46
C SER A 330 1.93 1.83 -27.60
N GLU A 331 1.60 2.24 -28.83
CA GLU A 331 0.76 3.41 -29.10
C GLU A 331 -0.62 3.24 -28.46
N TYR A 332 -1.22 2.05 -28.59
CA TYR A 332 -2.49 1.75 -27.94
C TYR A 332 -2.42 1.91 -26.42
N LEU A 333 -1.47 1.26 -25.74
CA LEU A 333 -1.37 1.30 -24.27
C LEU A 333 -1.06 2.70 -23.72
N LEU A 334 -0.20 3.46 -24.42
CA LEU A 334 0.29 4.74 -23.93
C LEU A 334 -0.62 5.92 -24.30
N LYS A 335 -1.48 5.75 -25.30
CA LYS A 335 -2.30 6.83 -25.84
C LYS A 335 -3.74 6.40 -26.13
N ASP A 336 -3.95 5.49 -27.08
CA ASP A 336 -5.28 5.30 -27.67
C ASP A 336 -6.28 4.70 -26.68
N ILE A 337 -5.82 3.85 -25.75
CA ILE A 337 -6.65 3.29 -24.66
C ILE A 337 -7.32 4.37 -23.78
N LYS A 338 -6.76 5.59 -23.77
CA LYS A 338 -7.35 6.74 -23.07
C LYS A 338 -8.70 7.16 -23.65
N GLU A 339 -8.93 6.95 -24.95
CA GLU A 339 -10.21 7.25 -25.59
C GLU A 339 -11.31 6.31 -25.10
N GLU A 340 -10.95 5.08 -24.72
CA GLU A 340 -11.88 4.07 -24.22
C GLU A 340 -12.19 4.26 -22.72
N PHE A 341 -11.17 4.52 -21.91
CA PHE A 341 -11.29 4.48 -20.44
C PHE A 341 -10.99 5.80 -19.73
N GLY A 342 -10.61 6.87 -20.45
CA GLY A 342 -10.24 8.16 -19.85
C GLY A 342 -8.85 8.20 -19.20
N ALA A 343 -8.16 7.05 -19.16
CA ALA A 343 -6.81 6.87 -18.66
C ALA A 343 -5.97 5.96 -19.57
N CYS A 344 -4.65 6.04 -19.44
CA CYS A 344 -3.71 5.20 -20.17
C CYS A 344 -2.54 4.76 -19.30
N TRP A 345 -1.63 3.98 -19.87
CA TRP A 345 -0.34 3.68 -19.28
C TRP A 345 0.62 4.85 -19.51
N GLY A 346 1.54 5.05 -18.57
CA GLY A 346 2.71 5.91 -18.73
C GLY A 346 3.98 5.10 -18.57
N VAL A 347 5.06 5.51 -19.24
CA VAL A 347 6.40 4.93 -19.06
C VAL A 347 7.40 6.05 -18.88
N GLN A 348 8.20 5.93 -17.84
CA GLN A 348 9.36 6.77 -17.56
C GLN A 348 10.51 5.86 -17.10
N SER A 349 11.74 6.38 -17.08
CA SER A 349 12.90 5.56 -16.69
C SER A 349 13.52 6.00 -15.37
N ASN A 350 13.43 7.29 -15.03
CA ASN A 350 14.05 7.85 -13.82
C ASN A 350 12.99 8.13 -12.73
N PRO A 351 13.31 7.94 -11.44
CA PRO A 351 12.40 8.19 -10.33
C PRO A 351 11.81 9.61 -10.33
N LEU A 352 12.66 10.63 -10.52
CA LEU A 352 12.19 12.02 -10.56
C LEU A 352 11.30 12.32 -11.77
N ASP A 353 11.52 11.65 -12.90
CA ASP A 353 10.68 11.84 -14.08
C ASP A 353 9.33 11.14 -13.92
N ILE A 354 9.28 9.99 -13.21
CA ILE A 354 8.04 9.38 -12.75
C ILE A 354 7.27 10.35 -11.85
N ALA A 355 7.92 10.93 -10.83
CA ALA A 355 7.28 11.89 -9.92
C ALA A 355 6.73 13.12 -10.66
N LYS A 356 7.52 13.71 -11.57
CA LYS A 356 7.08 14.83 -12.41
C LYS A 356 5.90 14.45 -13.29
N ALA A 357 5.93 13.27 -13.90
CA ALA A 357 4.83 12.79 -14.75
C ALA A 357 3.55 12.54 -13.94
N MET A 358 3.67 12.03 -12.71
CA MET A 358 2.54 11.92 -11.77
C MET A 358 1.96 13.30 -11.42
N ILE A 359 2.81 14.27 -11.07
CA ILE A 359 2.38 15.65 -10.77
C ILE A 359 1.71 16.29 -11.98
N ALA A 360 2.27 16.14 -13.18
CA ALA A 360 1.70 16.67 -14.42
C ALA A 360 0.34 16.04 -14.74
N ALA A 361 0.18 14.73 -14.51
CA ALA A 361 -1.10 14.05 -14.68
C ALA A 361 -2.16 14.61 -13.73
N ILE A 362 -1.81 14.80 -12.45
CA ILE A 362 -2.67 15.43 -11.45
C ILE A 362 -3.04 16.87 -11.89
N ASP A 363 -2.06 17.68 -12.23
CA ASP A 363 -2.25 19.09 -12.58
C ASP A 363 -3.13 19.28 -13.82
N GLY A 364 -2.99 18.40 -14.83
CA GLY A 364 -3.85 18.40 -16.01
C GLY A 364 -5.32 18.12 -15.67
N LYS A 365 -5.59 17.21 -14.73
CA LYS A 365 -6.97 16.96 -14.24
C LYS A 365 -7.51 18.14 -13.43
N ARG A 366 -6.68 18.74 -12.58
CA ARG A 366 -7.06 19.96 -11.86
C ARG A 366 -7.38 21.14 -12.79
N GLU A 367 -6.65 21.25 -13.90
CA GLU A 367 -6.87 22.30 -14.91
C GLU A 367 -8.21 22.08 -15.61
N ALA A 368 -8.49 20.85 -16.04
CA ALA A 368 -9.78 20.47 -16.63
C ALA A 368 -10.95 20.74 -15.68
N LEU A 369 -10.79 20.50 -14.37
CA LEU A 369 -11.77 20.81 -13.33
C LEU A 369 -11.86 22.31 -12.97
N GLY A 370 -10.94 23.15 -13.45
CA GLY A 370 -10.89 24.58 -13.13
C GLY A 370 -10.51 24.92 -11.69
N ILE A 371 -9.95 23.97 -10.92
CA ILE A 371 -9.57 24.15 -9.49
C ILE A 371 -8.12 24.63 -9.30
N ASN A 372 -7.44 25.04 -10.38
CA ASN A 372 -6.11 25.66 -10.34
C ASN A 372 -6.16 27.19 -10.17
N LYS A 373 -7.35 27.80 -10.21
CA LYS A 373 -7.53 29.25 -10.07
C LYS A 373 -8.02 29.55 -8.66
N LYS A 374 -7.43 30.56 -7.99
CA LYS A 374 -8.04 31.13 -6.78
C LYS A 374 -9.39 31.72 -7.19
N LYS A 375 -10.51 31.11 -6.78
CA LYS A 375 -11.81 31.79 -6.85
C LYS A 375 -11.71 33.04 -6.00
N GLU A 376 -11.98 34.21 -6.59
CA GLU A 376 -12.20 35.42 -5.80
C GLU A 376 -13.30 35.11 -4.78
N ARG A 377 -13.02 35.36 -3.50
CA ARG A 377 -14.07 35.32 -2.48
C ARG A 377 -15.00 36.50 -2.76
N VAL A 378 -16.04 36.25 -3.54
CA VAL A 378 -17.17 37.19 -3.63
C VAL A 378 -17.83 37.16 -2.27
N LEU A 379 -17.59 38.20 -1.46
CA LEU A 379 -18.38 38.46 -0.26
C LEU A 379 -19.79 38.81 -0.73
N MET A 380 -20.65 37.80 -0.83
CA MET A 380 -22.05 38.03 -1.17
C MET A 380 -22.70 38.80 -0.04
N ASP A 381 -23.13 40.03 -0.33
CA ASP A 381 -23.95 40.81 0.58
C ASP A 381 -25.36 40.22 0.68
N MET A 382 -26.16 40.75 1.60
CA MET A 382 -27.53 40.27 1.82
C MET A 382 -28.45 40.52 0.60
N ALA A 383 -28.08 41.40 -0.33
CA ALA A 383 -28.85 41.64 -1.55
C ALA A 383 -28.57 40.55 -2.60
N MET A 384 -27.29 40.20 -2.80
CA MET A 384 -26.88 39.11 -3.70
C MET A 384 -27.45 37.76 -3.26
N ARG A 385 -27.60 37.52 -1.94
CA ARG A 385 -28.26 36.31 -1.41
C ARG A 385 -29.75 36.26 -1.71
N ARG A 386 -30.45 37.41 -1.63
CA ARG A 386 -31.88 37.51 -1.94
C ARG A 386 -32.17 37.29 -3.43
N GLU A 387 -31.26 37.71 -4.32
CA GLU A 387 -31.40 37.47 -5.76
C GLU A 387 -31.24 35.98 -6.13
N LEU A 388 -30.39 35.23 -5.42
CA LEU A 388 -30.24 33.78 -5.61
C LEU A 388 -31.45 32.99 -5.13
N GLU A 389 -32.09 33.40 -4.03
CA GLU A 389 -33.33 32.81 -3.53
C GLU A 389 -34.57 33.20 -4.37
N GLY A 390 -34.50 34.33 -5.09
CA GLY A 390 -35.57 34.82 -5.98
C GLY A 390 -35.79 34.00 -7.25
N GLY A 391 -34.91 33.04 -7.55
CA GLY A 391 -35.06 32.08 -8.66
C GLY A 391 -35.89 30.83 -8.34
N GLY A 392 -36.59 30.81 -7.19
CA GLY A 392 -37.45 29.70 -6.77
C GLY A 392 -38.70 29.54 -7.65
N VAL A 393 -38.90 28.33 -8.15
CA VAL A 393 -40.04 27.83 -8.93
C VAL A 393 -41.38 28.41 -8.45
N ALA A 394 -42.11 29.07 -9.35
CA ALA A 394 -43.50 29.46 -9.12
C ALA A 394 -44.35 28.19 -8.93
N GLY A 395 -44.77 27.89 -7.70
CA GLY A 395 -45.76 26.85 -7.45
C GLY A 395 -45.76 26.13 -6.09
N ALA A 396 -44.78 26.34 -5.21
CA ALA A 396 -44.76 25.67 -3.90
C ALA A 396 -45.21 26.62 -2.76
N GLY A 397 -46.48 27.01 -2.78
CA GLY A 397 -47.13 27.68 -1.65
C GLY A 397 -48.12 26.73 -0.98
N CYS A 398 -47.81 26.25 0.22
CA CYS A 398 -48.82 25.74 1.15
C CYS A 398 -49.70 26.93 1.56
N GLY A 399 -50.98 26.90 1.23
CA GLY A 399 -51.97 27.85 1.71
C GLY A 399 -53.31 27.16 1.91
N GLY A 400 -53.85 27.30 3.11
CA GLY A 400 -55.26 27.06 3.45
C GLY A 400 -55.61 25.62 3.78
#